data_AF-A0AAV8WYE1-F1
#
_entry.id   AF-A0AAV8WYE1-F1
#
_cell.length_a   1.000
_cell.length_b   1.000
_cell.length_c   1.000
_cell.angle_alpha   90.00
_cell.angle_beta   90.00
_cell.angle_gamma   90.00
#
_symmetry.space_group_name_H-M   'P 1'
#
loop_
_entity.id
_entity.type
_entity.pdbx_description
1 polymer ?
#
loop_
_entity_poly.entity_id
_entity_poly.type
_entity_poly.pdbx_seq_one_letter_code
_entity_poly.pdbx_strand_id
1 'polypeptide(L)'
;MRVITKSLTAFLGLTVCGISGYLLYLMFRNDDEDDLIDTYAYVSKYKTLEIKVPKDMVRVLIGRNGKSIKLIQEQSNTRINFKEREGSEERICIIRGSIESCNIAENLIQEFISNQPVLESEDIWIPMGCVGKIIGRCGEKITEIRSLSGAKLTINDEEKDFTLKRITIKGTKEQINIAKSLVEDIVEQATESQQRIEASLLKREPRLPPKSSENLKIVESPKVERISPIPGKFKFDSLPFFINVKFQFIVFI
;
A
#
# COMPACT_ATOMS: atom_id res chain seq x y z
N MET A 1 5.74 41.62 -89.53
CA MET A 1 5.96 41.42 -88.07
C MET A 1 4.87 42.00 -87.14
N ARG A 2 4.08 43.03 -87.52
CA ARG A 2 3.11 43.69 -86.59
C ARG A 2 1.78 42.95 -86.33
N VAL A 3 1.45 41.91 -87.11
CA VAL A 3 0.17 41.17 -86.96
C VAL A 3 0.29 40.07 -85.88
N ILE A 4 1.46 39.44 -85.80
CA ILE A 4 1.75 38.37 -84.84
C ILE A 4 1.80 38.92 -83.41
N THR A 5 2.34 40.13 -83.21
CA THR A 5 2.43 40.74 -81.88
C THR A 5 1.08 41.14 -81.29
N LYS A 6 0.09 41.49 -82.11
CA LYS A 6 -1.29 41.79 -81.64
C LYS A 6 -2.09 40.54 -81.29
N SER A 7 -1.83 39.44 -82.01
CA SER A 7 -2.47 38.15 -81.73
C SER A 7 -1.89 37.51 -80.46
N LEU A 8 -0.57 37.60 -80.27
CA LEU A 8 0.13 37.04 -79.10
C LEU A 8 -0.29 37.69 -77.77
N THR A 9 -0.50 39.02 -77.74
CA THR A 9 -0.99 39.72 -76.55
C THR A 9 -2.43 39.34 -76.18
N ALA A 10 -3.28 39.02 -77.16
CA ALA A 10 -4.65 38.56 -76.89
C ALA A 10 -4.67 37.15 -76.26
N PHE A 11 -3.79 36.24 -76.72
CA PHE A 11 -3.69 34.89 -76.14
C PHE A 11 -3.13 34.90 -74.72
N LEU A 12 -2.11 35.73 -74.44
CA LEU A 12 -1.55 35.87 -73.08
C LEU A 12 -2.60 36.44 -72.10
N GLY A 13 -3.44 37.37 -72.55
CA GLY A 13 -4.53 37.93 -71.74
C GLY A 13 -5.57 36.88 -71.33
N LEU A 14 -5.97 36.01 -72.26
CA LEU A 14 -6.92 34.92 -71.98
C LEU A 14 -6.34 33.87 -71.04
N THR A 15 -5.07 33.51 -71.19
CA THR A 15 -4.41 32.57 -70.29
C THR A 15 -4.24 33.15 -68.89
N VAL A 16 -3.87 34.42 -68.76
CA VAL A 16 -3.70 35.07 -67.46
C VAL A 16 -5.05 35.26 -66.75
N CYS A 17 -6.11 35.62 -67.48
CA CYS A 17 -7.45 35.75 -66.91
C CYS A 17 -8.04 34.38 -66.52
N GLY A 18 -7.83 33.34 -67.33
CA GLY A 18 -8.24 31.97 -67.01
C GLY A 18 -7.49 31.39 -65.81
N ILE A 19 -6.17 31.59 -65.74
CA ILE A 19 -5.35 31.14 -64.60
C ILE A 19 -5.69 31.95 -63.35
N SER A 20 -5.88 33.26 -63.46
CA SER A 20 -6.30 34.12 -62.35
C SER A 20 -7.69 33.76 -61.85
N GLY A 21 -8.65 33.50 -62.75
CA GLY A 21 -10.00 33.06 -62.39
C GLY A 21 -10.03 31.65 -61.81
N TYR A 22 -9.19 30.74 -62.29
CA TYR A 22 -9.02 29.39 -61.72
C TYR A 22 -8.32 29.42 -60.36
N LEU A 23 -7.33 30.29 -60.17
CA LEU A 23 -6.73 30.56 -58.86
C LEU A 23 -7.74 31.19 -57.89
N LEU A 24 -8.55 32.16 -58.35
CA LEU A 24 -9.62 32.72 -57.54
C LEU A 24 -10.68 31.67 -57.20
N TYR A 25 -11.02 30.79 -58.15
CA TYR A 25 -11.91 29.65 -57.94
C TYR A 25 -11.32 28.65 -56.95
N LEU A 26 -10.02 28.36 -57.01
CA LEU A 26 -9.35 27.48 -56.05
C LEU A 26 -9.22 28.13 -54.67
N MET A 27 -8.99 29.44 -54.57
CA MET A 27 -8.97 30.15 -53.29
C MET A 27 -10.38 30.20 -52.68
N PHE A 28 -11.39 30.53 -53.48
CA PHE A 28 -12.77 30.65 -53.00
C PHE A 28 -13.45 29.30 -52.72
N ARG A 29 -13.06 28.22 -53.42
CA ARG A 29 -13.57 26.86 -53.18
C ARG A 29 -12.89 26.16 -52.00
N ASN A 30 -11.69 26.61 -51.60
CA ASN A 30 -11.01 26.05 -50.43
C ASN A 30 -11.50 26.67 -49.12
N ASP A 31 -11.97 27.93 -49.12
CA ASP A 31 -12.57 28.55 -47.92
C ASP A 31 -13.88 27.83 -47.51
N ASP A 32 -14.70 27.40 -48.48
CA ASP A 32 -15.95 26.69 -48.20
C ASP A 32 -15.76 25.22 -47.73
N GLU A 33 -14.59 24.59 -47.92
CA GLU A 33 -14.38 23.19 -47.49
C GLU A 33 -13.61 23.08 -46.16
N ASP A 34 -12.65 23.97 -45.90
CA ASP A 34 -11.94 23.99 -44.61
C ASP A 34 -12.84 24.52 -43.47
N ASP A 35 -13.62 25.59 -43.73
CA ASP A 35 -14.60 26.09 -42.75
C ASP A 35 -15.80 25.14 -42.59
N LEU A 36 -16.17 24.39 -43.61
CA LEU A 36 -17.27 23.43 -43.54
C LEU A 36 -16.85 22.15 -42.79
N ILE A 37 -15.60 21.70 -42.88
CA ILE A 37 -15.09 20.61 -42.02
C ILE A 37 -15.03 21.06 -40.56
N ASP A 38 -14.55 22.27 -40.28
CA ASP A 38 -14.48 22.80 -38.92
C ASP A 38 -15.87 23.13 -38.34
N THR A 39 -16.82 23.58 -39.16
CA THR A 39 -18.21 23.87 -38.78
C THR A 39 -19.07 22.61 -38.68
N TYR A 40 -18.86 21.59 -39.52
CA TYR A 40 -19.56 20.30 -39.38
C TYR A 40 -19.00 19.49 -38.19
N ALA A 41 -17.71 19.63 -37.88
CA ALA A 41 -17.12 19.14 -36.63
C ALA A 41 -17.53 19.95 -35.38
N TYR A 42 -18.15 21.13 -35.55
CA TYR A 42 -18.69 21.94 -34.47
C TYR A 42 -20.08 21.46 -34.00
N VAL A 43 -20.72 20.55 -34.73
CA VAL A 43 -22.02 19.98 -34.35
C VAL A 43 -21.84 18.97 -33.20
N SER A 44 -21.94 19.51 -31.98
CA SER A 44 -21.87 18.86 -30.66
C SER A 44 -20.53 18.18 -30.35
N LYS A 45 -19.49 18.96 -30.01
CA LYS A 45 -18.17 18.44 -29.58
C LYS A 45 -18.25 17.73 -28.22
N TYR A 46 -18.82 16.52 -28.18
CA TYR A 46 -18.56 15.57 -27.12
C TYR A 46 -17.32 14.75 -27.51
N LYS A 47 -16.23 14.90 -26.74
CA LYS A 47 -15.00 14.12 -26.90
C LYS A 47 -15.04 12.95 -25.91
N THR A 48 -14.49 11.81 -26.32
CA THR A 48 -14.16 10.72 -25.40
C THR A 48 -12.65 10.62 -25.29
N LEU A 49 -12.12 10.74 -24.07
CA LEU A 49 -10.71 10.52 -23.75
C LEU A 49 -10.54 9.19 -23.01
N GLU A 50 -9.44 8.51 -23.30
CA GLU A 50 -9.07 7.26 -22.63
C GLU A 50 -7.68 7.41 -22.00
N ILE A 51 -7.62 7.29 -20.67
CA ILE A 51 -6.40 7.44 -19.87
C ILE A 51 -6.11 6.11 -19.18
N LYS A 52 -4.83 5.71 -19.15
CA LYS A 52 -4.38 4.54 -18.42
C LYS A 52 -4.10 4.91 -16.96
N VAL A 53 -4.71 4.18 -16.03
CA VAL A 53 -4.55 4.40 -14.58
C VAL A 53 -4.14 3.09 -13.91
N PRO A 54 -3.05 3.06 -13.12
CA PRO A 54 -2.66 1.87 -12.36
C PRO A 54 -3.77 1.37 -11.43
N LYS A 55 -3.97 0.05 -11.32
CA LYS A 55 -5.03 -0.57 -10.51
C LYS A 55 -5.04 -0.09 -9.05
N ASP A 56 -3.86 0.06 -8.46
CA ASP A 56 -3.71 0.51 -7.08
C ASP A 56 -4.20 1.94 -6.89
N MET A 57 -4.00 2.80 -7.90
CA MET A 57 -4.43 4.19 -7.88
C MET A 57 -5.92 4.36 -8.17
N VAL A 58 -6.53 3.49 -8.99
CA VAL A 58 -7.97 3.56 -9.31
C VAL A 58 -8.83 3.51 -8.04
N ARG A 59 -8.47 2.66 -7.08
CA ARG A 59 -9.23 2.53 -5.82
C ARG A 59 -9.21 3.83 -5.03
N VAL A 60 -8.06 4.51 -5.02
CA VAL A 60 -7.86 5.76 -4.30
C VAL A 60 -8.51 6.93 -5.03
N LEU A 61 -8.41 6.96 -6.35
CA LEU A 61 -9.05 7.94 -7.25
C LEU A 61 -10.58 7.91 -7.15
N ILE A 62 -11.18 6.71 -7.06
CA ILE A 62 -12.62 6.58 -6.79
C ILE A 62 -12.96 7.12 -5.40
N GLY A 63 -12.13 6.78 -4.41
CA GLY A 63 -12.31 7.19 -3.02
C GLY A 63 -13.44 6.43 -2.32
N ARG A 64 -13.57 6.65 -1.00
CA ARG A 64 -14.63 6.02 -0.20
C ARG A 64 -16.00 6.49 -0.71
N ASN A 65 -16.91 5.55 -0.98
CA ASN A 65 -18.25 5.78 -1.54
C ASN A 65 -18.26 6.54 -2.90
N GLY A 66 -17.14 6.52 -3.63
CA GLY A 66 -17.01 7.25 -4.88
C GLY A 66 -16.92 8.77 -4.72
N LYS A 67 -16.65 9.30 -3.51
CA LYS A 67 -16.68 10.75 -3.24
C LYS A 67 -15.65 11.52 -4.08
N SER A 68 -14.42 11.00 -4.18
CA SER A 68 -13.33 11.67 -4.90
C SER A 68 -13.62 11.74 -6.39
N ILE A 69 -14.03 10.61 -7.01
CA ILE A 69 -14.35 10.61 -8.44
C ILE A 69 -15.58 11.47 -8.75
N LYS A 70 -16.61 11.44 -7.88
CA LYS A 70 -17.80 12.30 -8.04
C LYS A 70 -17.43 13.78 -8.02
N LEU A 71 -16.53 14.18 -7.11
CA LEU A 71 -16.03 15.56 -7.06
C LEU A 71 -15.33 15.95 -8.36
N ILE A 72 -14.45 15.10 -8.90
CA ILE A 72 -13.76 15.35 -10.18
C ILE A 72 -14.78 15.46 -11.32
N GLN A 73 -15.80 14.60 -11.34
CA GLN A 73 -16.87 14.64 -12.34
C GLN A 73 -17.72 15.91 -12.26
N GLU A 74 -18.02 16.38 -11.04
CA GLU A 74 -18.76 17.61 -10.78
C GLU A 74 -17.95 18.85 -11.19
N GLN A 75 -16.67 18.90 -10.81
CA GLN A 75 -15.77 20.01 -11.15
C GLN A 75 -15.50 20.12 -12.65
N SER A 76 -15.34 18.99 -13.34
CA SER A 76 -15.06 18.95 -14.77
C SER A 76 -16.32 18.93 -15.64
N ASN A 77 -17.51 18.74 -15.06
CA ASN A 77 -18.75 18.47 -15.80
C ASN A 77 -18.61 17.30 -16.79
N THR A 78 -17.95 16.20 -16.37
CA THR A 78 -17.72 15.02 -17.21
C THR A 78 -18.34 13.74 -16.65
N ARG A 79 -18.58 12.79 -17.55
CA ARG A 79 -18.94 11.41 -17.21
C ARG A 79 -17.68 10.55 -17.27
N ILE A 80 -17.24 10.04 -16.13
CA ILE A 80 -16.05 9.19 -16.02
C ILE A 80 -16.49 7.75 -15.75
N ASN A 81 -15.92 6.79 -16.47
CA ASN A 81 -16.14 5.36 -16.27
C ASN A 81 -14.83 4.58 -16.37
N PHE A 82 -14.66 3.53 -15.58
CA PHE A 82 -13.48 2.68 -15.63
C PHE A 82 -13.81 1.36 -16.31
N LYS A 83 -12.98 0.94 -17.28
CA LYS A 83 -13.02 -0.40 -17.87
C LYS A 83 -11.83 -1.22 -17.39
N GLU A 84 -12.11 -2.46 -16.98
CA GLU A 84 -11.09 -3.46 -16.71
C GLU A 84 -10.59 -4.03 -18.05
N ARG A 85 -9.29 -4.31 -18.14
CA ARG A 85 -8.70 -5.08 -19.22
C ARG A 85 -8.08 -6.32 -18.61
N GLU A 86 -8.43 -7.49 -19.14
CA GLU A 86 -7.95 -8.77 -18.60
C GLU A 86 -6.42 -8.83 -18.67
N GLY A 87 -5.79 -9.19 -17.55
CA GLY A 87 -4.34 -9.37 -17.44
C GLY A 87 -3.47 -8.11 -17.36
N SER A 88 -4.02 -6.88 -17.41
CA SER A 88 -3.21 -5.66 -17.27
C SER A 88 -3.16 -5.13 -15.83
N GLU A 89 -2.03 -4.56 -15.41
CA GLU A 89 -1.89 -3.84 -14.13
C GLU A 89 -2.54 -2.45 -14.16
N GLU A 90 -3.00 -2.02 -15.34
CA GLU A 90 -3.66 -0.74 -15.61
C GLU A 90 -5.15 -0.95 -15.92
N ARG A 91 -5.99 0.03 -15.56
CA ARG A 91 -7.39 0.16 -16.00
C ARG A 91 -7.53 1.36 -16.92
N ILE A 92 -8.50 1.29 -17.83
CA ILE A 92 -8.79 2.38 -18.76
C ILE A 92 -9.87 3.28 -18.15
N CYS A 93 -9.50 4.52 -17.86
CA CYS A 93 -10.39 5.60 -17.46
C CYS A 93 -10.95 6.26 -18.72
N ILE A 94 -12.26 6.20 -18.90
CA ILE A 94 -12.98 6.76 -20.04
C ILE A 94 -13.70 8.02 -19.57
N ILE A 95 -13.32 9.16 -20.11
CA ILE A 95 -13.90 10.46 -19.82
C ILE A 95 -14.75 10.90 -21.01
N ARG A 96 -16.02 11.23 -20.79
CA ARG A 96 -16.94 11.72 -21.81
C ARG A 96 -17.47 13.09 -21.41
N GLY A 97 -17.39 14.05 -22.31
CA GLY A 97 -17.86 15.42 -22.07
C GLY A 97 -17.46 16.35 -23.20
N SER A 98 -17.57 17.65 -22.98
CA SER A 98 -17.01 18.64 -23.91
C SER A 98 -15.48 18.49 -24.01
N ILE A 99 -14.87 18.99 -25.07
CA ILE A 99 -13.41 18.91 -25.20
C ILE A 99 -12.68 19.63 -24.06
N GLU A 100 -13.17 20.80 -23.64
CA GLU A 100 -12.61 21.55 -22.52
C GLU A 100 -12.79 20.81 -21.20
N SER A 101 -14.01 20.32 -20.95
CA SER A 101 -14.35 19.50 -19.78
C SER A 101 -13.47 18.25 -19.67
N CYS A 102 -13.24 17.56 -20.79
CA CYS A 102 -12.40 16.38 -20.86
C CYS A 102 -10.94 16.70 -20.53
N ASN A 103 -10.39 17.80 -21.05
CA ASN A 103 -9.02 18.22 -20.75
C ASN A 103 -8.87 18.62 -19.26
N ILE A 104 -9.87 19.29 -18.68
CA ILE A 104 -9.88 19.62 -17.24
C ILE A 104 -9.90 18.35 -16.40
N ALA A 105 -10.77 17.39 -16.74
CA ALA A 105 -10.86 16.11 -16.04
C ALA A 105 -9.55 15.31 -16.14
N GLU A 106 -8.90 15.31 -17.31
CA GLU A 106 -7.60 14.68 -17.51
C GLU A 106 -6.53 15.27 -16.59
N ASN A 107 -6.40 16.59 -16.56
CA ASN A 107 -5.45 17.27 -15.68
C ASN A 107 -5.72 16.97 -14.20
N LEU A 108 -6.97 17.02 -13.76
CA LEU A 108 -7.35 16.70 -12.37
C LEU A 108 -7.00 15.26 -12.00
N ILE A 109 -7.20 14.30 -12.90
CA ILE A 109 -6.86 12.89 -12.66
C ILE A 109 -5.34 12.71 -12.63
N GLN A 110 -4.60 13.32 -13.56
CA GLN A 110 -3.14 13.24 -13.59
C GLN A 110 -2.53 13.87 -12.33
N GLU A 111 -3.02 15.03 -11.92
CA GLU A 111 -2.60 15.72 -10.69
C GLU A 111 -2.93 14.89 -9.45
N PHE A 112 -4.12 14.27 -9.40
CA PHE A 112 -4.49 13.38 -8.30
C PHE A 112 -3.51 12.21 -8.18
N ILE A 113 -3.13 11.60 -9.31
CA ILE A 113 -2.19 10.48 -9.33
C ILE A 113 -0.79 10.94 -8.91
N SER A 114 -0.32 12.10 -9.37
CA SER A 114 1.02 12.61 -9.04
C SER A 114 1.15 13.05 -7.58
N ASN A 115 0.08 13.61 -7.01
CA ASN A 115 0.08 14.10 -5.63
C ASN A 115 -0.19 13.00 -4.61
N GLN A 116 -0.56 11.80 -5.03
CA GLN A 116 -0.87 10.72 -4.11
C GLN A 116 0.42 10.18 -3.47
N PRO A 117 0.51 10.09 -2.13
CA PRO A 117 1.67 9.52 -1.48
C PRO A 117 1.86 8.07 -1.93
N VAL A 118 3.01 7.78 -2.54
CA VAL A 118 3.42 6.42 -2.87
C VAL A 118 3.67 5.70 -1.54
N LEU A 119 2.82 4.71 -1.26
CA LEU A 119 2.97 3.84 -0.11
C LEU A 119 3.89 2.70 -0.51
N GLU A 120 5.04 2.64 0.12
CA GLU A 120 6.02 1.57 -0.04
C GLU A 120 5.91 0.59 1.13
N SER A 121 6.50 -0.58 0.94
CA SER A 121 6.67 -1.57 2.01
C SER A 121 8.11 -2.04 2.06
N GLU A 122 8.75 -1.89 3.21
CA GLU A 122 10.12 -2.33 3.46
C GLU A 122 10.13 -3.37 4.57
N ASP A 123 10.94 -4.42 4.41
CA ASP A 123 11.11 -5.50 5.38
C ASP A 123 12.49 -5.39 6.05
N ILE A 124 12.52 -5.47 7.38
CA ILE A 124 13.74 -5.44 8.19
C ILE A 124 13.86 -6.74 9.00
N TRP A 125 15.07 -7.28 9.07
CA TRP A 125 15.38 -8.49 9.84
C TRP A 125 16.04 -8.14 11.17
N ILE A 126 15.47 -8.66 12.26
CA ILE A 126 15.92 -8.33 13.62
C ILE A 126 16.15 -9.60 14.43
N PRO A 127 17.19 -9.67 15.29
CA PRO A 127 17.38 -10.79 16.20
C PRO A 127 16.18 -11.02 17.12
N MET A 128 15.78 -12.28 17.30
CA MET A 128 14.64 -12.68 18.14
C MET A 128 14.76 -12.17 19.59
N GLY A 129 15.97 -12.07 20.13
CA GLY A 129 16.23 -11.53 21.47
C GLY A 129 15.88 -10.03 21.63
N CYS A 130 15.74 -9.28 20.53
CA CYS A 130 15.44 -7.84 20.55
C CYS A 130 13.93 -7.54 20.37
N VAL A 131 13.16 -8.47 19.78
CA VAL A 131 11.75 -8.27 19.45
C VAL A 131 10.90 -7.90 20.67
N GLY A 132 11.15 -8.54 21.82
CA GLY A 132 10.45 -8.22 23.06
C GLY A 132 10.67 -6.78 23.55
N LYS A 133 11.86 -6.21 23.32
CA LYS A 133 12.18 -4.81 23.65
C LYS A 133 11.50 -3.83 22.69
N ILE A 134 11.39 -4.19 21.41
CA ILE A 134 10.68 -3.40 20.39
C ILE A 134 9.18 -3.35 20.66
N ILE A 135 8.57 -4.47 21.07
CA ILE A 135 7.14 -4.50 21.45
C ILE A 135 6.92 -3.70 22.73
N GLY A 136 7.79 -3.89 23.74
CA GLY A 136 7.66 -3.26 25.05
C GLY A 136 6.57 -3.89 25.91
N ARG A 137 6.40 -3.38 27.15
CA ARG A 137 5.35 -3.87 28.05
C ARG A 137 3.99 -3.52 27.47
N CYS A 138 3.07 -4.49 27.40
CA CYS A 138 1.73 -4.31 26.82
C CYS A 138 1.71 -3.73 25.39
N GLY A 139 2.80 -3.82 24.62
CA GLY A 139 2.87 -3.24 23.28
C GLY A 139 3.04 -1.72 23.25
N GLU A 140 3.42 -1.09 24.37
CA GLU A 140 3.57 0.37 24.46
C GLU A 140 4.62 0.90 23.45
N LYS A 141 5.79 0.26 23.38
CA LYS A 141 6.91 0.76 22.57
C LYS A 141 6.63 0.67 21.07
N ILE A 142 6.06 -0.44 20.61
CA ILE A 142 5.66 -0.56 19.19
C ILE A 142 4.53 0.41 18.84
N THR A 143 3.65 0.72 19.79
CA THR A 143 2.58 1.71 19.59
C THR A 143 3.15 3.11 19.49
N GLU A 144 4.14 3.45 20.32
CA GLU A 144 4.89 4.71 20.23
C GLU A 144 5.59 4.83 18.87
N ILE A 145 6.29 3.80 18.40
CA ILE A 145 6.96 3.81 17.09
C ILE A 145 5.94 4.07 15.97
N ARG A 146 4.79 3.38 15.99
CA ARG A 146 3.70 3.60 15.01
C ARG A 146 3.16 5.03 15.06
N SER A 147 3.01 5.59 16.26
CA SER A 147 2.52 6.95 16.48
C SER A 147 3.51 8.01 15.98
N LEU A 148 4.79 7.85 16.31
CA LEU A 148 5.86 8.79 15.92
C LEU A 148 6.17 8.73 14.42
N SER A 149 6.24 7.51 13.87
CA SER A 149 6.55 7.33 12.44
C SER A 149 5.34 7.51 11.53
N GLY A 150 4.11 7.36 12.03
CA GLY A 150 2.91 7.28 11.18
C GLY A 150 2.87 6.06 10.26
N ALA A 151 3.85 5.15 10.35
CA ALA A 151 3.94 3.95 9.54
C ALA A 151 3.15 2.79 10.16
N LYS A 152 2.70 1.86 9.30
CA LYS A 152 2.09 0.61 9.72
C LYS A 152 3.17 -0.46 9.87
N LEU A 153 3.47 -0.83 11.10
CA LEU A 153 4.41 -1.92 11.43
C LEU A 153 3.66 -3.24 11.67
N THR A 154 4.05 -4.30 10.98
CA THR A 154 3.55 -5.67 11.17
C THR A 154 4.73 -6.61 11.40
N ILE A 155 4.70 -7.33 12.51
CA ILE A 155 5.71 -8.35 12.83
C ILE A 155 5.18 -9.67 12.27
N ASN A 156 5.97 -10.34 11.43
CA ASN A 156 5.56 -11.62 10.89
C ASN A 156 5.93 -12.75 11.87
N ASP A 157 4.91 -13.47 12.35
CA ASP A 157 5.07 -14.59 13.29
C ASP A 157 5.18 -15.96 12.59
N GLU A 158 4.96 -16.01 11.26
CA GLU A 158 4.86 -17.26 10.50
C GLU A 158 6.22 -17.86 10.10
N GLU A 159 7.31 -17.11 10.27
CA GLU A 159 8.66 -17.60 9.99
C GLU A 159 9.15 -18.52 11.09
N LYS A 160 9.53 -19.75 10.71
CA LYS A 160 10.08 -20.78 11.62
C LYS A 160 11.53 -20.50 12.04
N ASP A 161 12.11 -19.40 11.57
CA ASP A 161 13.46 -19.02 11.92
C ASP A 161 13.48 -18.50 13.36
N PHE A 162 14.09 -19.30 14.25
CA PHE A 162 14.18 -18.97 15.68
C PHE A 162 15.24 -17.90 15.99
N THR A 163 16.04 -17.48 15.00
CA THR A 163 17.17 -16.56 15.18
C THR A 163 16.83 -15.12 14.81
N LEU A 164 16.17 -14.92 13.67
CA LEU A 164 15.80 -13.62 13.12
C LEU A 164 14.28 -13.58 12.92
N LYS A 165 13.71 -12.39 13.08
CA LYS A 165 12.30 -12.12 12.88
C LYS A 165 12.13 -10.95 11.93
N ARG A 166 11.22 -11.10 10.96
CA ARG A 166 10.92 -10.06 9.99
C ARG A 166 9.87 -9.08 10.49
N ILE A 167 10.15 -7.79 10.32
CA ILE A 167 9.21 -6.70 10.53
C ILE A 167 8.96 -6.01 9.19
N THR A 168 7.70 -6.02 8.76
CA THR A 168 7.23 -5.30 7.58
C THR A 168 6.73 -3.91 7.99
N ILE A 169 7.30 -2.88 7.41
CA ILE A 169 6.95 -1.47 7.61
C ILE A 169 6.28 -0.97 6.33
N LYS A 170 5.06 -0.44 6.44
CA LYS A 170 4.32 0.12 5.30
C LYS A 170 3.99 1.59 5.56
N GLY A 171 4.28 2.46 4.60
CA GLY A 171 4.06 3.90 4.74
C GLY A 171 4.67 4.69 3.58
N THR A 172 4.73 6.01 3.71
CA THR A 172 5.56 6.82 2.82
C THR A 172 7.04 6.57 3.11
N LYS A 173 7.91 6.89 2.15
CA LYS A 173 9.36 6.76 2.31
C LYS A 173 9.90 7.46 3.57
N GLU A 174 9.37 8.64 3.89
CA GLU A 174 9.72 9.38 5.11
C GLU A 174 9.27 8.64 6.37
N GLN A 175 8.02 8.15 6.40
CA GLN A 175 7.48 7.39 7.53
C GLN A 175 8.26 6.09 7.76
N ILE A 176 8.64 5.40 6.69
CA ILE A 176 9.45 4.18 6.75
C ILE A 176 10.83 4.48 7.31
N ASN A 177 11.51 5.51 6.82
CA ASN A 177 12.84 5.91 7.32
C ASN A 177 12.83 6.25 8.82
N ILE A 178 11.81 6.99 9.27
CA ILE A 178 11.65 7.31 10.70
C ILE A 178 11.42 6.04 11.51
N ALA A 179 10.51 5.17 11.07
CA ALA A 179 10.25 3.89 11.74
C ALA A 179 11.51 3.01 11.81
N LYS A 180 12.27 2.96 10.72
CA LYS A 180 13.52 2.20 10.61
C LYS A 180 14.57 2.69 11.59
N SER A 181 14.82 4.01 11.64
CA SER A 181 15.74 4.61 12.61
C SER A 181 15.32 4.30 14.05
N LEU A 182 14.04 4.46 14.39
CA LEU A 182 13.55 4.16 15.75
C LEU A 182 13.73 2.69 16.13
N VAL A 183 13.54 1.78 15.16
CA VAL A 183 13.73 0.34 15.37
C VAL A 183 15.22 0.01 15.54
N GLU A 184 16.08 0.56 14.70
CA GLU A 184 17.54 0.39 14.78
C GLU A 184 18.10 0.87 16.13
N ASP A 185 17.67 2.03 16.62
CA ASP A 185 18.06 2.58 17.93
C ASP A 185 17.71 1.61 19.08
N ILE A 186 16.53 1.00 19.02
CA ILE A 186 16.09 0.04 20.04
C ILE A 186 16.91 -1.26 19.95
N VAL A 187 17.24 -1.70 18.74
CA VAL A 187 18.07 -2.89 18.53
C VAL A 187 19.49 -2.66 19.06
N GLU A 188 20.08 -1.51 18.80
CA GLU A 188 21.40 -1.15 19.33
C GLU A 188 21.40 -1.16 20.87
N GLN A 189 20.47 -0.46 21.50
CA GLN A 189 20.31 -0.48 22.96
C GLN A 189 20.04 -1.88 23.51
N ALA A 190 19.30 -2.70 22.77
CA ALA A 190 19.00 -4.07 23.14
C ALA A 190 20.24 -4.96 23.15
N THR A 191 21.11 -4.83 22.14
CA THR A 191 22.35 -5.59 22.01
C THR A 191 23.38 -5.16 23.05
N GLU A 192 23.56 -3.85 23.28
CA GLU A 192 24.46 -3.35 24.32
C GLU A 192 24.08 -3.87 25.71
N SER A 193 22.79 -3.80 26.04
CA SER A 193 22.33 -4.28 27.35
C SER A 193 22.49 -5.79 27.50
N GLN A 194 22.33 -6.56 26.44
CA GLN A 194 22.65 -8.00 26.45
C GLN A 194 24.14 -8.26 26.66
N GLN A 195 25.02 -7.56 25.93
CA GLN A 195 26.46 -7.67 26.07
C GLN A 195 26.95 -7.30 27.48
N ARG A 196 26.39 -6.23 28.07
CA ARG A 196 26.72 -5.82 29.46
C ARG A 196 26.33 -6.90 30.47
N ILE A 197 25.18 -7.54 30.27
CA ILE A 197 24.72 -8.64 31.13
C ILE A 197 25.65 -9.85 30.96
N GLU A 198 25.98 -10.23 29.73
CA GLU A 198 26.86 -11.36 29.42
C GLU A 198 28.28 -11.14 29.97
N ALA A 199 28.87 -9.96 29.77
CA ALA A 199 30.16 -9.60 30.34
C ALA A 199 30.14 -9.66 31.88
N SER A 200 29.03 -9.26 32.50
CA SER A 200 28.83 -9.36 33.95
C SER A 200 28.70 -10.80 34.42
N LEU A 201 28.15 -11.70 33.59
CA LEU A 201 28.04 -13.13 33.90
C LEU A 201 29.41 -13.82 33.80
N LEU A 202 30.20 -13.51 32.77
CA LEU A 202 31.55 -14.06 32.59
C LEU A 202 32.52 -13.63 33.70
N LYS A 203 32.33 -12.43 34.28
CA LYS A 203 33.16 -11.92 35.38
C LYS A 203 32.79 -12.48 36.76
N ARG A 204 31.65 -13.15 36.90
CA ARG A 204 31.23 -13.74 38.18
C ARG A 204 31.90 -15.10 38.36
N GLU A 205 32.70 -15.23 39.41
CA GLU A 205 33.16 -16.57 39.82
C GLU A 205 31.96 -17.45 40.17
N PRO A 206 32.00 -18.76 39.83
CA PRO A 206 30.97 -19.70 40.24
C PRO A 206 30.79 -19.61 41.76
N ARG A 207 29.55 -19.49 42.22
CA ARG A 207 29.28 -19.64 43.66
C ARG A 207 29.80 -21.03 44.05
N LEU A 208 30.85 -21.06 44.86
CA LEU A 208 31.24 -22.29 45.54
C LEU A 208 29.99 -22.83 46.23
N PRO A 209 29.68 -24.14 46.08
CA PRO A 209 28.63 -24.74 46.87
C PRO A 209 28.93 -24.41 48.34
N PRO A 210 27.89 -24.13 49.16
CA PRO A 210 28.11 -23.88 50.58
C PRO A 210 28.95 -25.03 51.13
N LYS A 211 30.05 -24.71 51.84
CA LYS A 211 30.82 -25.71 52.57
C LYS A 211 29.87 -26.33 53.60
N SER A 212 29.21 -27.41 53.22
CA SER A 212 28.50 -28.27 54.15
C SER A 212 29.58 -28.82 55.08
N SER A 213 29.53 -28.36 56.32
CA SER A 213 30.22 -28.91 57.46
C SER A 213 30.46 -30.41 57.31
N GLU A 214 31.74 -30.80 57.31
CA GLU A 214 32.16 -32.13 57.72
C GLU A 214 31.58 -32.39 59.12
N ASN A 215 30.42 -33.05 59.16
CA ASN A 215 29.85 -33.86 60.25
C ASN A 215 28.33 -34.03 60.01
N LEU A 216 27.98 -34.68 58.91
CA LEU A 216 26.67 -35.34 58.81
C LEU A 216 26.77 -36.66 59.57
N LYS A 217 26.42 -36.65 60.87
CA LYS A 217 25.94 -37.87 61.50
C LYS A 217 24.73 -38.31 60.70
N ILE A 218 24.82 -39.49 60.11
CA ILE A 218 23.71 -40.18 59.44
C ILE A 218 22.64 -40.35 60.52
N VAL A 219 21.63 -39.48 60.53
CA VAL A 219 20.39 -39.76 61.23
C VAL A 219 19.60 -40.65 60.28
N GLU A 220 19.60 -41.95 60.54
CA GLU A 220 18.72 -42.89 59.87
C GLU A 220 17.29 -42.35 59.95
N SER A 221 16.65 -42.19 58.78
CA SER A 221 15.25 -41.82 58.70
C SER A 221 14.41 -42.92 59.38
N PRO A 222 13.45 -42.59 60.26
CA PRO A 222 12.61 -43.61 60.85
C PRO A 222 11.87 -44.37 59.75
N LYS A 223 12.01 -45.69 59.76
CA LYS A 223 11.34 -46.60 58.83
C LYS A 223 9.83 -46.47 59.04
N VAL A 224 9.15 -45.83 58.09
CA VAL A 224 7.67 -45.84 58.06
C VAL A 224 7.24 -47.21 57.56
N GLU A 225 6.83 -48.09 58.48
CA GLU A 225 6.15 -49.33 58.11
C GLU A 225 4.80 -48.99 57.48
N ARG A 226 4.58 -49.45 56.24
CA ARG A 226 3.27 -49.34 55.59
C ARG A 226 2.31 -50.28 56.31
N ILE A 227 1.38 -49.70 57.05
CA ILE A 227 0.22 -50.44 57.55
C ILE A 227 -0.61 -50.88 56.33
N SER A 228 -1.01 -52.15 56.30
CA SER A 228 -1.84 -52.70 55.22
C SER A 228 -3.26 -52.09 55.22
N PRO A 229 -3.94 -52.01 54.07
CA PRO A 229 -5.28 -51.45 53.99
C PRO A 229 -6.28 -52.30 54.78
N ILE A 230 -7.05 -51.66 55.67
CA ILE A 230 -8.16 -52.29 56.38
C ILE A 230 -9.33 -52.45 55.39
N PRO A 231 -9.85 -53.67 55.15
CA PRO A 231 -10.99 -53.86 54.27
C PRO A 231 -12.29 -53.64 55.04
N GLY A 232 -13.15 -52.70 54.59
CA GLY A 232 -14.53 -52.69 55.09
C GLY A 232 -15.33 -51.39 54.91
N LYS A 233 -16.11 -51.36 53.82
CA LYS A 233 -17.44 -50.74 53.67
C LYS A 233 -17.66 -49.32 54.20
N PHE A 234 -17.61 -48.34 53.30
CA PHE A 234 -18.55 -47.22 53.34
C PHE A 234 -19.28 -47.12 52.01
N LYS A 235 -20.58 -47.45 52.04
CA LYS A 235 -21.53 -47.21 50.95
C LYS A 235 -21.79 -45.72 50.86
N PHE A 236 -21.67 -45.16 49.65
CA PHE A 236 -22.28 -43.89 49.30
C PHE A 236 -23.44 -44.20 48.36
N ASP A 237 -24.64 -44.32 48.92
CA ASP A 237 -25.88 -44.37 48.16
C ASP A 237 -26.38 -42.93 47.89
N SER A 238 -26.87 -42.73 46.65
CA SER A 238 -27.81 -41.69 46.16
C SER A 238 -27.36 -40.22 45.93
N LEU A 239 -27.01 -39.94 44.65
CA LEU A 239 -27.54 -38.91 43.70
C LEU A 239 -27.74 -37.42 44.13
N PRO A 240 -27.92 -36.48 43.17
CA PRO A 240 -27.25 -36.26 41.87
C PRO A 240 -26.79 -34.78 41.71
N PHE A 241 -25.80 -34.45 40.86
CA PHE A 241 -25.86 -33.20 40.08
C PHE A 241 -24.86 -33.22 38.92
N PHE A 242 -25.43 -33.22 37.72
CA PHE A 242 -24.77 -32.96 36.44
C PHE A 242 -24.24 -31.52 36.45
N ILE A 243 -22.92 -31.31 36.31
CA ILE A 243 -22.39 -30.07 35.73
C ILE A 243 -21.29 -30.42 34.73
N ASN A 244 -21.65 -30.18 33.49
CA ASN A 244 -20.88 -30.36 32.27
C ASN A 244 -20.21 -29.00 31.97
N VAL A 245 -18.88 -28.91 32.00
CA VAL A 245 -18.17 -27.66 31.66
C VAL A 245 -17.35 -27.87 30.39
N LYS A 246 -17.90 -27.37 29.28
CA LYS A 246 -17.23 -27.17 28.00
C LYS A 246 -16.07 -26.19 28.18
N PHE A 247 -14.87 -26.61 27.79
CA PHE A 247 -13.76 -25.71 27.48
C PHE A 247 -14.01 -25.05 26.12
N GLN A 248 -14.21 -23.74 26.12
CA GLN A 248 -14.31 -22.94 24.90
C GLN A 248 -13.05 -22.08 24.79
N PHE A 249 -12.18 -22.43 23.83
CA PHE A 249 -11.12 -21.57 23.33
C PHE A 249 -11.77 -20.43 22.56
N ILE A 250 -11.51 -19.18 22.97
CA ILE A 250 -11.82 -17.99 22.20
C ILE A 250 -10.51 -17.54 21.54
N VAL A 251 -10.47 -17.70 20.22
CA VAL A 251 -9.59 -16.99 19.29
C VAL A 251 -10.32 -15.68 18.95
N PHE A 252 -9.72 -14.54 19.27
CA PHE A 252 -10.19 -13.23 18.79
C PHE A 252 -9.33 -12.82 17.60
N ILE A 253 -10.01 -12.62 16.46
CA ILE A 253 -9.64 -11.67 15.41
C ILE A 253 -10.27 -10.33 15.78
#